data_AF-A0A953RZL0-F1
#
_entry.id   AF-A0A953RZL0-F1
#
_cell.length_a   1.000
_cell.length_b   1.000
_cell.length_c   1.000
_cell.angle_alpha   90.00
_cell.angle_beta   90.00
_cell.angle_gamma   90.00
#
_symmetry.space_group_name_H-M   'P 1'
#
loop_
_entity.id
_entity.type
_entity.pdbx_description
1 polymer ?
#
loop_
_entity_poly.entity_id
_entity_poly.type
_entity_poly.pdbx_seq_one_letter_code
_entity_poly.pdbx_strand_id
1 'polypeptide(L)'
;MKHLILVLIALLSFFVVVALPQQSQNLEWAYPVPDKNPPPAGDAKELKRLPGSTKSYTQAQIDDQLNPPDWFPQEHAPLPGIVEHGFQVQACGSCHLMSGHGHPESAMLAGLPVAYMMRQMQDFKSGARKDPMVYEPSQRAARMNGIAKGLPDEDMRKAVEYFAALKPAVWYKVEEAQTVPKTWVNGGRMRFALPGGGTEPIGNRIVTVPQDPARVESRDPHSGFIAYVPPGSLKKGETLVKTGGSGKTVACEICHGDGLKGLGDVPRLAGVHPIYIVRQLYNFKSGANSSTAGAQMKKVAEKLTEDDMIAIAAYAASLAP
;
A
#
# COMPACT_ATOMS: atom_id res chain seq x y z
N MET A 1 21.98 -81.95 -16.55
CA MET A 1 22.57 -80.60 -16.71
C MET A 1 21.92 -79.88 -17.89
N LYS A 2 20.85 -79.11 -17.65
CA LYS A 2 20.38 -78.04 -18.55
C LYS A 2 19.77 -76.96 -17.65
N HIS A 3 20.50 -75.85 -17.50
CA HIS A 3 20.09 -74.70 -16.70
C HIS A 3 19.04 -73.89 -17.47
N LEU A 4 17.89 -73.63 -16.86
CA LEU A 4 16.88 -72.71 -17.36
C LEU A 4 17.07 -71.38 -16.61
N ILE A 5 17.53 -70.35 -17.32
CA ILE A 5 17.68 -68.98 -16.79
C ILE A 5 16.34 -68.26 -17.01
N LEU A 6 15.63 -67.94 -15.92
CA LEU A 6 14.53 -66.98 -15.95
C LEU A 6 15.12 -65.56 -15.86
N VAL A 7 14.91 -64.74 -16.89
CA VAL A 7 15.20 -63.30 -16.86
C VAL A 7 13.93 -62.57 -16.41
N LEU A 8 13.94 -62.03 -15.20
CA LEU A 8 12.90 -61.10 -14.72
C LEU A 8 13.23 -59.70 -15.27
N ILE A 9 12.40 -59.18 -16.17
CA ILE A 9 12.47 -57.80 -16.62
C ILE A 9 11.66 -56.94 -15.64
N ALA A 10 12.35 -56.16 -14.80
CA ALA A 10 11.72 -55.17 -13.94
C ALA A 10 11.39 -53.91 -14.77
N LEU A 11 10.10 -53.64 -14.96
CA LEU A 11 9.60 -52.41 -15.57
C LEU A 11 9.76 -51.25 -14.57
N LEU A 12 10.78 -50.41 -14.79
CA LEU A 12 10.97 -49.14 -14.08
C LEU A 12 9.99 -48.10 -14.64
N SER A 13 8.90 -47.86 -13.92
CA SER A 13 7.94 -46.79 -14.20
C SER A 13 8.58 -45.43 -13.90
N PHE A 14 9.00 -44.71 -14.95
CA PHE A 14 9.41 -43.31 -14.84
C PHE A 14 8.17 -42.45 -14.54
N PHE A 15 7.98 -42.03 -13.29
CA PHE A 15 7.07 -40.94 -12.96
C PHE A 15 7.70 -39.63 -13.41
N VAL A 16 7.25 -39.11 -14.56
CA VAL A 16 7.53 -37.73 -14.95
C VAL A 16 6.76 -36.83 -14.00
N VAL A 17 7.45 -36.24 -13.03
CA VAL A 17 6.93 -35.13 -12.23
C VAL A 17 6.82 -33.93 -13.16
N VAL A 18 5.62 -33.70 -13.71
CA VAL A 18 5.31 -32.48 -14.43
C VAL A 18 5.28 -31.36 -13.40
N ALA A 19 6.35 -30.57 -13.33
CA ALA A 19 6.36 -29.33 -12.58
C ALA A 19 5.29 -28.41 -13.19
N LEU A 20 4.22 -28.15 -12.44
CA LEU A 20 3.24 -27.14 -12.83
C LEU A 20 3.97 -25.80 -12.99
N PRO A 21 3.72 -25.03 -14.07
CA PRO A 21 4.33 -23.73 -14.24
C PRO A 21 3.98 -22.87 -13.03
N GLN A 22 5.02 -22.30 -12.42
CA GLN A 22 4.89 -21.35 -11.32
C GLN A 22 4.02 -20.20 -11.82
N GLN A 23 2.77 -20.13 -11.34
CA GLN A 23 1.81 -19.11 -11.76
C GLN A 23 2.47 -17.75 -11.57
N SER A 24 2.64 -17.00 -12.66
CA SER A 24 3.21 -15.66 -12.60
C SER A 24 2.34 -14.84 -11.65
N GLN A 25 2.96 -14.25 -10.63
CA GLN A 25 2.25 -13.39 -9.69
C GLN A 25 1.65 -12.22 -10.49
N ASN A 26 0.32 -12.13 -10.57
CA ASN A 26 -0.36 -11.02 -11.23
C ASN A 26 -0.89 -10.06 -10.16
N LEU A 27 -0.08 -9.07 -9.82
CA LEU A 27 -0.39 -8.00 -8.88
C LEU A 27 -1.02 -6.76 -9.54
N GLU A 28 -1.60 -6.83 -10.74
CA GLU A 28 -2.28 -5.68 -11.38
C GLU A 28 -3.30 -5.01 -10.46
N TRP A 29 -4.02 -5.80 -9.65
CA TRP A 29 -4.97 -5.32 -8.66
C TRP A 29 -4.32 -4.41 -7.60
N ALA A 30 -3.06 -4.66 -7.27
CA ALA A 30 -2.26 -3.88 -6.34
C ALA A 30 -1.70 -2.63 -7.03
N TYR A 31 -1.55 -2.57 -8.35
CA TYR A 31 -1.03 -1.39 -9.06
C TYR A 31 -2.08 -0.74 -9.97
N PRO A 32 -3.22 -0.24 -9.42
CA PRO A 32 -4.30 0.25 -10.27
C PRO A 32 -3.91 1.47 -11.09
N VAL A 33 -4.43 1.51 -12.31
CA VAL A 33 -4.46 2.64 -13.23
C VAL A 33 -5.89 3.16 -13.34
N PRO A 34 -6.12 4.46 -13.60
CA PRO A 34 -7.47 4.99 -13.76
C PRO A 34 -8.24 4.29 -14.89
N ASP A 35 -9.52 4.05 -14.68
CA ASP A 35 -10.39 3.51 -15.72
C ASP A 35 -10.68 4.56 -16.79
N LYS A 36 -10.80 4.12 -18.05
CA LYS A 36 -11.04 5.01 -19.19
C LYS A 36 -12.44 5.62 -19.21
N ASN A 37 -13.41 4.90 -18.63
CA ASN A 37 -14.82 5.27 -18.62
C ASN A 37 -15.32 5.38 -17.17
N PRO A 38 -14.99 6.46 -16.45
CA PRO A 38 -15.46 6.65 -15.09
C PRO A 38 -16.99 6.90 -15.08
N PRO A 39 -17.68 6.61 -13.96
CA PRO A 39 -19.03 7.12 -13.72
C PRO A 39 -19.07 8.66 -13.84
N PRO A 40 -20.24 9.26 -14.18
CA PRO A 40 -20.38 10.70 -14.28
C PRO A 40 -19.95 11.40 -12.99
N ALA A 41 -19.15 12.46 -13.11
CA ALA A 41 -18.79 13.31 -11.98
C ALA A 41 -20.00 14.15 -11.54
N GLY A 42 -20.07 14.47 -10.24
CA GLY A 42 -21.03 15.45 -9.71
C GLY A 42 -20.75 16.87 -10.19
N ASP A 43 -21.59 17.83 -9.78
CA ASP A 43 -21.41 19.24 -10.15
C ASP A 43 -20.13 19.81 -9.53
N ALA A 44 -19.15 20.15 -10.37
CA ALA A 44 -17.86 20.70 -9.92
C ALA A 44 -17.98 22.07 -9.24
N LYS A 45 -19.09 22.79 -9.43
CA LYS A 45 -19.33 24.11 -8.83
C LYS A 45 -20.02 24.05 -7.47
N GLU A 46 -20.54 22.89 -7.09
CA GLU A 46 -21.16 22.69 -5.78
C GLU A 46 -20.12 22.88 -4.66
N LEU A 47 -20.47 23.68 -3.65
CA LEU A 47 -19.65 23.83 -2.45
C LEU A 47 -19.87 22.62 -1.54
N LYS A 48 -18.78 21.90 -1.28
CA LYS A 48 -18.76 20.78 -0.34
C LYS A 48 -18.37 21.25 1.05
N ARG A 49 -18.99 20.64 2.06
CA ARG A 49 -18.68 20.85 3.47
C ARG A 49 -18.57 19.52 4.19
N LEU A 50 -17.52 19.36 4.98
CA LEU A 50 -17.34 18.18 5.82
C LEU A 50 -17.97 18.37 7.20
N PRO A 51 -18.51 17.29 7.81
CA PRO A 51 -18.97 17.33 9.19
C PRO A 51 -17.87 17.87 10.13
N GLY A 52 -18.22 18.83 10.99
CA GLY A 52 -17.28 19.44 11.94
C GLY A 52 -16.36 20.52 11.35
N SER A 53 -16.27 20.67 10.02
CA SER A 53 -15.47 21.72 9.40
C SER A 53 -16.24 23.04 9.29
N THR A 54 -15.53 24.15 9.48
CA THR A 54 -16.01 25.51 9.18
C THR A 54 -15.69 25.95 7.75
N LYS A 55 -14.97 25.12 6.98
CA LYS A 55 -14.53 25.42 5.62
C LYS A 55 -15.53 24.91 4.59
N SER A 56 -15.43 25.43 3.37
CA SER A 56 -16.17 24.91 2.21
C SER A 56 -15.31 25.09 0.97
N TYR A 57 -15.28 24.06 0.13
CA TYR A 57 -14.46 24.00 -1.07
C TYR A 57 -15.28 23.46 -2.24
N THR A 58 -14.99 23.93 -3.45
CA THR A 58 -15.47 23.29 -4.67
C THR A 58 -14.68 22.01 -4.95
N GLN A 59 -15.19 21.14 -5.83
CA GLN A 59 -14.43 19.96 -6.24
C GLN A 59 -13.09 20.33 -6.90
N ALA A 60 -13.06 21.42 -7.68
CA ALA A 60 -11.84 21.91 -8.31
C ALA A 60 -10.76 22.32 -7.28
N GLN A 61 -11.16 22.91 -6.15
CA GLN A 61 -10.22 23.23 -5.07
C GLN A 61 -9.75 21.97 -4.34
N ILE A 62 -10.62 20.97 -4.16
CA ILE A 62 -10.28 19.68 -3.56
C ILE A 62 -9.25 18.92 -4.41
N ASP A 63 -9.36 19.04 -5.73
CA ASP A 63 -8.48 18.36 -6.69
C ASP A 63 -7.22 19.14 -7.03
N ASP A 64 -7.05 20.37 -6.53
CA ASP A 64 -5.82 21.16 -6.71
C ASP A 64 -4.66 20.47 -5.97
N GLN A 65 -3.73 19.90 -6.74
CA GLN A 65 -2.57 19.18 -6.22
C GLN A 65 -1.48 20.11 -5.69
N LEU A 66 -1.54 21.40 -6.00
CA LEU A 66 -0.66 22.42 -5.46
C LEU A 66 -1.27 23.07 -4.22
N ASN A 67 -2.60 23.13 -4.09
CA ASN A 67 -3.27 23.75 -2.94
C ASN A 67 -4.42 22.88 -2.41
N PRO A 68 -4.14 21.65 -1.95
CA PRO A 68 -5.16 20.77 -1.38
C PRO A 68 -5.82 21.42 -0.16
N PRO A 69 -7.12 21.13 0.09
CA PRO A 69 -7.87 21.73 1.17
C PRO A 69 -7.37 21.27 2.54
N ASP A 70 -7.19 22.23 3.45
CA ASP A 70 -7.11 21.98 4.88
C ASP A 70 -8.48 22.20 5.52
N TRP A 71 -9.21 21.10 5.70
CA TRP A 71 -10.54 21.11 6.28
C TRP A 71 -10.55 21.37 7.80
N PHE A 72 -9.46 21.07 8.49
CA PHE A 72 -9.39 21.05 9.95
C PHE A 72 -8.06 21.62 10.48
N PRO A 73 -7.75 22.91 10.22
CA PRO A 73 -6.48 23.54 10.61
C PRO A 73 -6.20 23.51 12.12
N GLN A 74 -7.24 23.32 12.93
CA GLN A 74 -7.15 23.21 14.38
C GLN A 74 -6.69 21.84 14.89
N GLU A 75 -6.61 20.82 14.03
CA GLU A 75 -6.29 19.44 14.42
C GLU A 75 -4.81 19.07 14.28
N HIS A 76 -3.98 19.99 13.77
CA HIS A 76 -2.54 19.80 13.63
C HIS A 76 -1.76 21.06 13.99
N ALA A 77 -0.45 20.90 14.15
CA ALA A 77 0.47 22.02 14.26
C ALA A 77 0.45 22.86 12.95
N PRO A 78 0.97 24.10 12.96
CA PRO A 78 1.05 24.90 11.74
C PRO A 78 1.69 24.13 10.58
N LEU A 79 1.04 24.17 9.40
CA LEU A 79 1.51 23.44 8.23
C LEU A 79 2.81 24.05 7.71
N PRO A 80 3.84 23.23 7.44
CA PRO A 80 4.93 23.66 6.58
C PRO A 80 4.37 24.01 5.19
N GLY A 81 4.86 25.09 4.58
CA GLY A 81 4.39 25.53 3.25
C GLY A 81 4.48 24.45 2.18
N ILE A 82 5.45 23.53 2.26
CA ILE A 82 5.56 22.38 1.34
C ILE A 82 4.43 21.36 1.48
N VAL A 83 3.86 21.22 2.68
CA VAL A 83 2.75 20.30 2.96
C VAL A 83 1.44 20.87 2.42
N GLU A 84 1.25 22.19 2.56
CA GLU A 84 0.04 22.92 2.14
C GLU A 84 0.05 23.35 0.66
N HIS A 85 1.16 23.89 0.17
CA HIS A 85 1.25 24.57 -1.13
C HIS A 85 2.26 23.95 -2.11
N GLY A 86 3.01 22.93 -1.69
CA GLY A 86 4.08 22.37 -2.50
C GLY A 86 5.28 23.33 -2.69
N PHE A 87 6.15 23.01 -3.63
CA PHE A 87 7.32 23.83 -4.00
C PHE A 87 7.77 23.52 -5.43
N GLN A 88 7.16 24.15 -6.44
CA GLN A 88 7.33 23.78 -7.88
C GLN A 88 6.97 22.31 -8.22
N VAL A 89 6.70 21.51 -7.20
CA VAL A 89 6.19 20.14 -7.17
C VAL A 89 4.93 20.14 -6.31
N GLN A 90 4.12 19.09 -6.44
CA GLN A 90 2.84 18.92 -5.75
C GLN A 90 2.98 19.03 -4.22
N ALA A 91 1.96 19.59 -3.57
CA ALA A 91 1.86 19.64 -2.12
C ALA A 91 1.80 18.23 -1.52
N CYS A 92 2.52 17.97 -0.43
CA CYS A 92 2.54 16.64 0.18
C CYS A 92 1.13 16.20 0.62
N GLY A 93 0.33 17.14 1.14
CA GLY A 93 -1.04 16.90 1.59
C GLY A 93 -1.98 16.44 0.46
N SER A 94 -1.66 16.71 -0.80
CA SER A 94 -2.51 16.32 -1.95
C SER A 94 -2.56 14.80 -2.16
N CYS A 95 -1.61 14.04 -1.63
CA CYS A 95 -1.64 12.58 -1.66
C CYS A 95 -1.59 11.97 -0.26
N HIS A 96 -0.81 12.56 0.66
CA HIS A 96 -0.63 12.00 2.01
C HIS A 96 -1.65 12.52 3.03
N LEU A 97 -2.53 13.46 2.62
CA LEU A 97 -3.42 14.25 3.49
C LEU A 97 -2.63 15.09 4.51
N MET A 98 -3.26 16.15 5.02
CA MET A 98 -2.65 16.93 6.11
C MET A 98 -2.49 16.10 7.39
N SER A 99 -3.35 15.11 7.58
CA SER A 99 -3.26 14.15 8.68
C SER A 99 -2.15 13.10 8.50
N GLY A 100 -1.49 13.03 7.33
CA GLY A 100 -0.47 12.03 7.05
C GLY A 100 -0.98 10.59 6.92
N HIS A 101 -2.30 10.35 6.96
CA HIS A 101 -2.86 9.01 6.84
C HIS A 101 -2.87 8.51 5.39
N GLY A 102 -2.99 9.44 4.45
CA GLY A 102 -3.06 9.16 3.03
C GLY A 102 -4.25 8.31 2.63
N HIS A 103 -4.18 7.82 1.40
CA HIS A 103 -5.18 7.01 0.74
C HIS A 103 -4.48 5.83 0.04
N PRO A 104 -5.22 4.88 -0.58
CA PRO A 104 -4.63 3.72 -1.27
C PRO A 104 -3.59 3.96 -2.36
N GLU A 105 -3.49 5.17 -2.87
CA GLU A 105 -2.46 5.61 -3.81
C GLU A 105 -1.15 6.04 -3.13
N SER A 106 -1.17 6.39 -1.85
CA SER A 106 -0.05 6.97 -1.09
C SER A 106 0.31 6.15 0.16
N ALA A 107 1.43 6.50 0.79
CA ALA A 107 1.87 5.86 2.03
C ALA A 107 1.32 6.63 3.25
N MET A 108 1.03 5.90 4.33
CA MET A 108 0.76 6.50 5.64
C MET A 108 2.07 7.01 6.25
N LEU A 109 2.16 8.32 6.47
CA LEU A 109 3.34 9.01 7.02
C LEU A 109 3.22 9.31 8.51
N ALA A 110 1.99 9.41 9.02
CA ALA A 110 1.72 9.79 10.40
C ALA A 110 2.49 8.92 11.40
N GLY A 111 3.30 9.57 12.23
CA GLY A 111 4.06 8.95 13.31
C GLY A 111 5.25 8.10 12.87
N LEU A 112 5.66 8.16 11.60
CA LEU A 112 6.88 7.49 11.17
C LEU A 112 8.14 8.21 11.69
N PRO A 113 9.27 7.50 11.91
CA PRO A 113 10.50 8.14 12.32
C PRO A 113 11.04 9.12 11.27
N VAL A 114 11.51 10.29 11.71
CA VAL A 114 12.13 11.31 10.84
C VAL A 114 13.26 10.71 10.01
N ALA A 115 14.17 9.96 10.64
CA ALA A 115 15.31 9.34 9.96
C ALA A 115 14.87 8.31 8.91
N TYR A 116 13.81 7.53 9.18
CA TYR A 116 13.22 6.62 8.20
C TYR A 116 12.68 7.38 6.99
N MET A 117 11.87 8.43 7.22
CA MET A 117 11.27 9.21 6.13
C MET A 117 12.31 9.97 5.30
N MET A 118 13.32 10.57 5.94
CA MET A 118 14.45 11.19 5.23
C MET A 118 15.15 10.18 4.34
N ARG A 119 15.45 8.98 4.85
CA ARG A 119 16.05 7.91 4.05
C ARG A 119 15.17 7.49 2.88
N GLN A 120 13.84 7.40 3.08
CA GLN A 120 12.92 7.09 1.97
C GLN A 120 12.96 8.17 0.89
N MET A 121 13.00 9.44 1.27
CA MET A 121 13.07 10.54 0.31
C MET A 121 14.40 10.53 -0.46
N GLN A 122 15.52 10.24 0.20
CA GLN A 122 16.82 10.07 -0.48
C GLN A 122 16.83 8.86 -1.43
N ASP A 123 16.18 7.76 -1.05
CA ASP A 123 16.03 6.57 -1.90
C ASP A 123 15.17 6.89 -3.13
N PHE A 124 14.13 7.73 -3.02
CA PHE A 124 13.36 8.22 -4.17
C PHE A 124 14.17 9.21 -5.02
N LYS A 125 14.88 10.15 -4.39
CA LYS A 125 15.72 11.16 -5.06
C LYS A 125 16.79 10.52 -5.94
N SER A 126 17.44 9.48 -5.44
CA SER A 126 18.44 8.69 -6.17
C SER A 126 17.83 7.73 -7.21
N GLY A 127 16.53 7.43 -7.10
CA GLY A 127 15.87 6.42 -7.91
C GLY A 127 16.17 4.97 -7.48
N ALA A 128 16.68 4.76 -6.27
CA ALA A 128 16.81 3.42 -5.68
C ALA A 128 15.44 2.80 -5.37
N ARG A 129 14.39 3.62 -5.20
CA ARG A 129 13.00 3.16 -5.10
C ARG A 129 12.24 3.34 -6.41
N LYS A 130 11.80 2.22 -6.98
CA LYS A 130 10.96 2.16 -8.20
C LYS A 130 9.84 1.14 -8.03
N ASP A 131 8.92 1.17 -8.99
CA ASP A 131 7.99 0.06 -9.20
C ASP A 131 8.57 -0.92 -10.22
N PRO A 132 8.20 -2.21 -10.18
CA PRO A 132 8.55 -3.17 -11.22
C PRO A 132 8.10 -2.65 -12.59
N MET A 133 8.91 -2.87 -13.63
CA MET A 133 8.67 -2.30 -14.96
C MET A 133 7.28 -2.64 -15.54
N VAL A 134 6.76 -3.84 -15.25
CA VAL A 134 5.40 -4.25 -15.66
C VAL A 134 4.29 -3.40 -15.03
N TYR A 135 4.58 -2.72 -13.91
CA TYR A 135 3.65 -1.87 -13.16
C TYR A 135 4.00 -0.37 -13.22
N GLU A 136 4.98 0.03 -14.03
CA GLU A 136 5.33 1.44 -14.29
C GLU A 136 4.13 2.31 -14.73
N PRO A 137 3.13 1.83 -15.50
CA PRO A 137 1.94 2.63 -15.81
C PRO A 137 1.17 3.14 -14.57
N SER A 138 1.39 2.54 -13.40
CA SER A 138 0.84 3.04 -12.14
C SER A 138 1.48 4.37 -11.67
N GLN A 139 2.71 4.65 -12.11
CA GLN A 139 3.50 5.85 -11.84
C GLN A 139 3.57 6.22 -10.35
N ARG A 140 3.59 5.24 -9.44
CA ARG A 140 3.56 5.52 -8.00
C ARG A 140 4.93 5.99 -7.51
N ALA A 141 5.95 5.15 -7.69
CA ALA A 141 7.31 5.52 -7.32
C ALA A 141 7.84 6.66 -8.20
N ALA A 142 7.51 6.68 -9.50
CA ALA A 142 7.95 7.71 -10.43
C ALA A 142 7.51 9.13 -10.00
N ARG A 143 6.30 9.30 -9.46
CA ARG A 143 5.84 10.60 -8.93
C ARG A 143 6.66 11.06 -7.74
N MET A 144 6.88 10.17 -6.76
CA MET A 144 7.72 10.49 -5.61
C MET A 144 9.17 10.75 -6.00
N ASN A 145 9.71 10.06 -7.01
CA ASN A 145 11.04 10.33 -7.55
C ASN A 145 11.14 11.75 -8.14
N GLY A 146 10.11 12.21 -8.86
CA GLY A 146 10.04 13.58 -9.37
C GLY A 146 10.00 14.62 -8.25
N ILE A 147 9.12 14.41 -7.26
CA ILE A 147 8.98 15.30 -6.09
C ILE A 147 10.30 15.37 -5.31
N ALA A 148 10.90 14.22 -4.98
CA ALA A 148 12.11 14.15 -4.18
C ALA A 148 13.33 14.81 -4.88
N LYS A 149 13.38 14.80 -6.22
CA LYS A 149 14.42 15.49 -6.99
C LYS A 149 14.26 17.01 -7.02
N GLY A 150 13.02 17.49 -7.09
CA GLY A 150 12.71 18.92 -7.13
C GLY A 150 12.70 19.60 -5.76
N LEU A 151 12.69 18.83 -4.67
CA LEU A 151 12.53 19.34 -3.32
C LEU A 151 13.87 19.69 -2.65
N PRO A 152 14.05 20.93 -2.13
CA PRO A 152 15.17 21.28 -1.26
C PRO A 152 15.18 20.44 0.01
N ASP A 153 16.38 20.06 0.48
CA ASP A 153 16.51 19.18 1.65
C ASP A 153 15.97 19.82 2.94
N GLU A 154 15.97 21.15 3.04
CA GLU A 154 15.39 21.86 4.18
C GLU A 154 13.86 21.72 4.22
N ASP A 155 13.18 21.89 3.09
CA ASP A 155 11.73 21.75 3.00
C ASP A 155 11.31 20.29 3.17
N MET A 156 12.10 19.37 2.63
CA MET A 156 11.96 17.94 2.92
C MET A 156 12.02 17.67 4.43
N ARG A 157 13.00 18.23 5.13
CA ARG A 157 13.13 18.07 6.58
C ARG A 157 11.93 18.62 7.34
N LYS A 158 11.44 19.82 6.99
CA LYS A 158 10.23 20.41 7.60
C LYS A 158 9.00 19.51 7.41
N ALA A 159 8.82 18.94 6.22
CA ALA A 159 7.70 18.04 5.93
C ALA A 159 7.76 16.76 6.78
N VAL A 160 8.92 16.11 6.86
CA VAL A 160 9.06 14.86 7.63
C VAL A 160 8.95 15.09 9.13
N GLU A 161 9.46 16.21 9.65
CA GLU A 161 9.30 16.59 11.06
C GLU A 161 7.81 16.79 11.40
N TYR A 162 7.06 17.44 10.49
CA TYR A 162 5.62 17.59 10.62
C TYR A 162 4.90 16.23 10.66
N PHE A 163 5.10 15.36 9.67
CA PHE A 163 4.41 14.06 9.62
C PHE A 163 4.82 13.12 10.77
N ALA A 164 6.07 13.19 11.24
CA ALA A 164 6.55 12.39 12.37
C ALA A 164 5.87 12.78 13.69
N ALA A 165 5.48 14.05 13.84
CA ALA A 165 4.78 14.53 15.03
C ALA A 165 3.29 14.15 15.07
N LEU A 166 2.71 13.72 13.93
CA LEU A 166 1.31 13.31 13.85
C LEU A 166 1.10 11.95 14.52
N LYS A 167 -0.10 11.75 15.07
CA LYS A 167 -0.50 10.46 15.65
C LYS A 167 -1.07 9.56 14.57
N PRO A 168 -0.60 8.31 14.46
CA PRO A 168 -1.27 7.35 13.60
C PRO A 168 -2.61 6.93 14.22
N ALA A 169 -3.62 6.72 13.38
CA ALA A 169 -4.94 6.27 13.78
C ALA A 169 -5.36 5.04 12.98
N VAL A 170 -6.36 4.32 13.51
CA VAL A 170 -6.99 3.21 12.79
C VAL A 170 -7.66 3.77 11.54
N TRP A 171 -7.11 3.42 10.38
CA TRP A 171 -7.53 3.96 9.08
C TRP A 171 -8.24 2.92 8.20
N TYR A 172 -8.02 1.64 8.49
CA TYR A 172 -8.55 0.52 7.72
C TYR A 172 -9.36 -0.41 8.62
N LYS A 173 -10.54 -0.79 8.15
CA LYS A 173 -11.27 -1.95 8.65
C LYS A 173 -10.95 -3.13 7.75
N VAL A 174 -10.28 -4.16 8.28
CA VAL A 174 -9.96 -5.37 7.52
C VAL A 174 -11.11 -6.36 7.64
N GLU A 175 -11.63 -6.83 6.52
CA GLU A 175 -12.75 -7.78 6.47
C GLU A 175 -12.41 -8.98 5.59
N GLU A 176 -12.54 -10.19 6.14
CA GLU A 176 -12.44 -11.42 5.37
C GLU A 176 -13.77 -11.68 4.62
N ALA A 177 -13.72 -11.77 3.29
CA ALA A 177 -14.93 -11.90 2.48
C ALA A 177 -14.70 -12.83 1.27
N GLN A 178 -15.69 -13.66 0.92
CA GLN A 178 -15.64 -14.51 -0.28
C GLN A 178 -15.94 -13.71 -1.56
N THR A 179 -16.81 -12.71 -1.45
CA THR A 179 -17.17 -11.79 -2.52
C THR A 179 -16.99 -10.35 -2.07
N VAL A 180 -16.73 -9.47 -3.03
CA VAL A 180 -16.49 -8.04 -2.83
C VAL A 180 -17.31 -7.24 -3.82
N PRO A 181 -17.60 -5.95 -3.55
CA PRO A 181 -18.22 -5.09 -4.54
C PRO A 181 -17.40 -5.08 -5.84
N LYS A 182 -18.06 -5.06 -6.99
CA LYS A 182 -17.36 -4.66 -8.22
C LYS A 182 -16.87 -3.24 -8.04
N THR A 183 -15.73 -2.93 -8.63
CA THR A 183 -15.06 -1.64 -8.41
C THR A 183 -14.63 -0.99 -9.71
N TRP A 184 -14.39 0.31 -9.63
CA TRP A 184 -13.74 1.11 -10.66
C TRP A 184 -12.60 1.94 -10.02
N VAL A 185 -11.69 2.44 -10.85
CA VAL A 185 -10.55 3.25 -10.39
C VAL A 185 -10.68 4.69 -10.90
N ASN A 186 -10.67 5.66 -10.00
CA ASN A 186 -10.78 7.07 -10.36
C ASN A 186 -9.45 7.68 -10.84
N GLY A 187 -9.47 8.95 -11.26
CA GLY A 187 -8.27 9.69 -11.69
C GLY A 187 -7.18 9.80 -10.62
N GLY A 188 -7.57 9.82 -9.34
CA GLY A 188 -6.67 9.75 -8.18
C GLY A 188 -6.06 8.37 -7.92
N ARG A 189 -6.43 7.35 -8.71
CA ARG A 189 -6.00 5.94 -8.57
C ARG A 189 -6.49 5.27 -7.29
N MET A 190 -7.56 5.80 -6.73
CA MET A 190 -8.34 5.18 -5.66
C MET A 190 -9.40 4.27 -6.28
N ARG A 191 -9.69 3.17 -5.58
CA ARG A 191 -10.68 2.19 -5.99
C ARG A 191 -12.00 2.47 -5.25
N PHE A 192 -13.09 2.54 -5.99
CA PHE A 192 -14.44 2.79 -5.47
C PHE A 192 -15.38 1.66 -5.85
N ALA A 193 -16.40 1.41 -5.04
CA ALA A 193 -17.49 0.51 -5.44
C ALA A 193 -18.18 1.06 -6.69
N LEU A 194 -18.46 0.20 -7.66
CA LEU A 194 -19.19 0.55 -8.87
C LEU A 194 -20.68 0.72 -8.51
N PRO A 195 -21.28 1.91 -8.73
CA PRO A 195 -22.70 2.11 -8.44
C PRO A 195 -23.58 1.11 -9.20
N GLY A 196 -24.40 0.34 -8.47
CA GLY A 196 -25.24 -0.71 -9.05
C GLY A 196 -24.48 -1.94 -9.60
N GLY A 197 -23.17 -2.06 -9.37
CA GLY A 197 -22.32 -3.08 -9.97
C GLY A 197 -22.45 -4.50 -9.39
N GLY A 198 -23.14 -4.66 -8.25
CA GLY A 198 -23.20 -5.93 -7.53
C GLY A 198 -21.85 -6.37 -6.97
N THR A 199 -21.67 -7.67 -6.74
CA THR A 199 -20.45 -8.26 -6.18
C THR A 199 -19.74 -9.21 -7.17
N GLU A 200 -18.47 -9.48 -6.92
CA GLU A 200 -17.64 -10.46 -7.61
C GLU A 200 -16.81 -11.29 -6.61
N PRO A 201 -16.35 -12.51 -6.96
CA PRO A 201 -15.44 -13.27 -6.11
C PRO A 201 -14.14 -12.49 -5.83
N ILE A 202 -13.66 -12.52 -4.59
CA ILE A 202 -12.44 -11.78 -4.22
C ILE A 202 -11.19 -12.36 -4.90
N GLY A 203 -11.11 -13.69 -5.06
CA GLY A 203 -9.91 -14.36 -5.55
C GLY A 203 -8.70 -14.08 -4.65
N ASN A 204 -7.49 -14.09 -5.21
CA ASN A 204 -6.26 -13.81 -4.47
C ASN A 204 -5.93 -12.30 -4.52
N ARG A 205 -6.82 -11.44 -4.02
CA ARG A 205 -6.69 -9.98 -4.10
C ARG A 205 -7.03 -9.30 -2.79
N ILE A 206 -6.46 -8.12 -2.56
CA ILE A 206 -6.99 -7.16 -1.58
C ILE A 206 -7.78 -6.10 -2.33
N VAL A 207 -9.04 -5.91 -1.94
CA VAL A 207 -9.91 -4.86 -2.51
C VAL A 207 -10.20 -3.84 -1.43
N THR A 208 -9.62 -2.64 -1.59
CA THR A 208 -9.83 -1.52 -0.67
C THR A 208 -10.79 -0.52 -1.29
N VAL A 209 -11.84 -0.17 -0.56
CA VAL A 209 -12.85 0.84 -0.95
C VAL A 209 -13.10 1.81 0.22
N PRO A 210 -13.51 3.06 -0.06
CA PRO A 210 -13.90 4.01 0.98
C PRO A 210 -15.01 3.47 1.88
N GLN A 211 -14.96 3.80 3.18
CA GLN A 211 -16.12 3.62 4.07
C GLN A 211 -17.23 4.63 3.71
N ASP A 212 -16.83 5.86 3.40
CA ASP A 212 -17.71 6.90 2.86
C ASP A 212 -17.06 7.50 1.59
N PRO A 213 -17.55 7.15 0.39
CA PRO A 213 -17.02 7.64 -0.88
C PRO A 213 -16.98 9.15 -0.99
N ALA A 214 -18.05 9.85 -0.60
CA ALA A 214 -18.14 11.30 -0.76
C ALA A 214 -17.14 12.04 0.14
N ARG A 215 -16.92 11.52 1.35
CA ARG A 215 -15.90 12.06 2.27
C ARG A 215 -14.48 11.79 1.80
N VAL A 216 -14.19 10.58 1.30
CA VAL A 216 -12.85 10.26 0.74
C VAL A 216 -12.55 11.07 -0.51
N GLU A 217 -13.51 11.24 -1.42
CA GLU A 217 -13.36 12.14 -2.58
C GLU A 217 -13.11 13.59 -2.16
N SER A 218 -13.69 13.99 -1.03
CA SER A 218 -13.45 15.30 -0.43
C SER A 218 -12.15 15.37 0.38
N ARG A 219 -11.35 14.28 0.45
CA ARG A 219 -10.09 14.21 1.20
C ARG A 219 -10.25 14.42 2.70
N ASP A 220 -11.34 13.92 3.25
CA ASP A 220 -11.65 14.00 4.68
C ASP A 220 -10.65 13.17 5.52
N PRO A 221 -9.89 13.80 6.45
CA PRO A 221 -8.92 13.12 7.32
C PRO A 221 -9.56 12.27 8.43
N HIS A 222 -10.88 12.07 8.44
CA HIS A 222 -11.61 11.18 9.34
C HIS A 222 -12.40 10.09 8.61
N SER A 223 -12.24 9.94 7.29
CA SER A 223 -12.90 8.90 6.51
C SER A 223 -11.89 7.84 6.05
N GLY A 224 -11.95 6.67 6.69
CA GLY A 224 -11.09 5.53 6.38
C GLY A 224 -11.62 4.64 5.26
N PHE A 225 -11.06 3.43 5.19
CA PHE A 225 -11.37 2.46 4.15
C PHE A 225 -11.76 1.10 4.74
N ILE A 226 -12.48 0.31 3.95
CA ILE A 226 -12.65 -1.12 4.17
C ILE A 226 -11.66 -1.83 3.26
N ALA A 227 -10.85 -2.72 3.82
CA ALA A 227 -9.95 -3.59 3.08
C ALA A 227 -10.47 -5.01 3.13
N TYR A 228 -11.12 -5.44 2.05
CA TYR A 228 -11.54 -6.83 1.88
C TYR A 228 -10.34 -7.70 1.54
N VAL A 229 -10.22 -8.84 2.22
CA VAL A 229 -9.13 -9.81 2.05
C VAL A 229 -9.71 -11.23 1.96
N PRO A 230 -8.98 -12.20 1.35
CA PRO A 230 -9.46 -13.56 1.23
C PRO A 230 -9.70 -14.21 2.61
N PRO A 231 -10.71 -15.09 2.78
CA PRO A 231 -10.94 -15.77 4.05
C PRO A 231 -9.70 -16.54 4.55
N GLY A 232 -9.41 -16.44 5.84
CA GLY A 232 -8.23 -17.05 6.48
C GLY A 232 -6.93 -16.23 6.36
N SER A 233 -6.93 -15.11 5.64
CA SER A 233 -5.77 -14.23 5.49
C SER A 233 -5.24 -13.71 6.83
N LEU A 234 -6.13 -13.35 7.78
CA LEU A 234 -5.73 -12.84 9.08
C LEU A 234 -4.98 -13.88 9.89
N LYS A 235 -5.50 -15.11 9.95
CA LYS A 235 -4.88 -16.19 10.73
C LYS A 235 -3.54 -16.62 10.14
N LYS A 236 -3.49 -16.73 8.81
CA LYS A 236 -2.25 -17.04 8.08
C LYS A 236 -1.22 -15.93 8.25
N GLY A 237 -1.64 -14.67 8.17
CA GLY A 237 -0.80 -13.49 8.33
C GLY A 237 -0.18 -13.41 9.71
N GLU A 238 -0.98 -13.61 10.77
CA GLU A 238 -0.49 -13.71 12.15
C GLU A 238 0.61 -14.76 12.28
N THR A 239 0.38 -15.94 11.71
CA THR A 239 1.35 -17.05 11.78
C THR A 239 2.66 -16.69 11.09
N LEU A 240 2.59 -16.13 9.87
CA LEU A 240 3.77 -15.69 9.12
C LEU A 240 4.54 -14.61 9.88
N VAL A 241 3.84 -13.61 10.41
CA VAL A 241 4.43 -12.47 11.12
C VAL A 241 5.13 -12.92 12.39
N LYS A 242 4.50 -13.79 13.20
CA LYS A 242 5.05 -14.20 14.50
C LYS A 242 6.12 -15.28 14.41
N THR A 243 6.09 -16.13 13.39
CA THR A 243 6.92 -17.35 13.34
C THR A 243 7.84 -17.45 12.13
N GLY A 244 7.65 -16.62 11.10
CA GLY A 244 8.34 -16.74 9.81
C GLY A 244 7.79 -17.85 8.90
N GLY A 245 6.70 -18.53 9.31
CA GLY A 245 6.00 -19.52 8.50
C GLY A 245 6.88 -20.68 8.03
N SER A 246 7.57 -21.32 8.96
CA SER A 246 8.42 -22.50 8.70
C SER A 246 9.54 -22.24 7.67
N GLY A 247 10.21 -21.09 7.79
CA GLY A 247 11.37 -20.75 6.96
C GLY A 247 11.05 -20.11 5.60
N LYS A 248 9.77 -19.76 5.36
CA LYS A 248 9.37 -18.87 4.26
C LYS A 248 9.93 -17.47 4.44
N THR A 249 10.02 -17.00 5.69
CA THR A 249 10.62 -15.73 6.04
C THR A 249 11.15 -15.78 7.48
N VAL A 250 11.63 -14.65 8.00
CA VAL A 250 11.92 -14.47 9.43
C VAL A 250 10.71 -13.84 10.11
N ALA A 251 10.52 -14.09 11.40
CA ALA A 251 9.46 -13.41 12.15
C ALA A 251 9.63 -11.88 12.04
N CYS A 252 8.58 -11.19 11.62
CA CYS A 252 8.65 -9.77 11.26
C CYS A 252 8.89 -8.89 12.50
N GLU A 253 8.34 -9.29 13.65
CA GLU A 253 8.44 -8.57 14.93
C GLU A 253 9.89 -8.48 15.44
N ILE A 254 10.79 -9.38 15.01
CA ILE A 254 12.22 -9.32 15.36
C ILE A 254 12.84 -7.97 14.96
N CYS A 255 12.40 -7.42 13.82
CA CYS A 255 12.89 -6.14 13.31
C CYS A 255 11.86 -5.03 13.47
N HIS A 256 10.58 -5.31 13.21
CA HIS A 256 9.50 -4.32 13.22
C HIS A 256 8.87 -4.10 14.61
N GLY A 257 9.46 -4.67 15.66
CA GLY A 257 9.04 -4.49 17.04
C GLY A 257 7.76 -5.24 17.40
N ASP A 258 7.43 -5.20 18.70
CA ASP A 258 6.24 -5.84 19.25
C ASP A 258 4.97 -5.28 18.59
N GLY A 259 4.08 -6.18 18.17
CA GLY A 259 2.86 -5.83 17.44
C GLY A 259 3.10 -5.03 16.16
N LEU A 260 4.29 -5.10 15.56
CA LEU A 260 4.69 -4.37 14.35
C LEU A 260 4.66 -2.83 14.48
N LYS A 261 4.87 -2.30 15.68
CA LYS A 261 4.82 -0.85 15.97
C LYS A 261 6.07 -0.07 15.54
N GLY A 262 7.07 -0.75 14.99
CA GLY A 262 8.36 -0.20 14.62
C GLY A 262 9.37 -0.28 15.78
N LEU A 263 10.65 -0.14 15.43
CA LEU A 263 11.76 -0.16 16.39
C LEU A 263 12.87 0.75 15.90
N GLY A 264 13.07 1.88 16.58
CA GLY A 264 14.02 2.92 16.17
C GLY A 264 13.73 3.40 14.74
N ASP A 265 14.66 3.11 13.84
CA ASP A 265 14.62 3.49 12.42
C ASP A 265 13.84 2.51 11.53
N VAL A 266 13.41 1.37 12.08
CA VAL A 266 12.59 0.38 11.39
C VAL A 266 11.13 0.82 11.47
N PRO A 267 10.43 0.96 10.33
CA PRO A 267 9.11 1.57 10.32
C PRO A 267 8.05 0.66 10.95
N ARG A 268 7.01 1.30 11.49
CA ARG A 268 5.74 0.66 11.84
C ARG A 268 5.11 0.02 10.60
N LEU A 269 4.53 -1.16 10.78
CA LEU A 269 3.63 -1.81 9.81
C LEU A 269 2.20 -1.94 10.35
N ALA A 270 2.02 -1.92 11.68
CA ALA A 270 0.71 -1.99 12.33
C ALA A 270 -0.23 -0.90 11.81
N GLY A 271 -1.41 -1.24 11.30
CA GLY A 271 -2.39 -0.28 10.77
C GLY A 271 -2.00 0.39 9.45
N VAL A 272 -0.84 0.06 8.86
CA VAL A 272 -0.44 0.58 7.55
C VAL A 272 -1.30 -0.07 6.46
N HIS A 273 -1.55 0.69 5.39
CA HIS A 273 -2.36 0.23 4.27
C HIS A 273 -1.92 -1.16 3.76
N PRO A 274 -2.84 -2.14 3.66
CA PRO A 274 -2.49 -3.51 3.25
C PRO A 274 -1.96 -3.59 1.81
N ILE A 275 -2.62 -2.97 0.82
CA ILE A 275 -2.09 -2.89 -0.55
C ILE A 275 -0.70 -2.23 -0.61
N TYR A 276 -0.41 -1.19 0.19
CA TYR A 276 0.93 -0.63 0.27
C TYR A 276 1.96 -1.67 0.76
N ILE A 277 1.63 -2.43 1.80
CA ILE A 277 2.51 -3.50 2.32
C ILE A 277 2.77 -4.56 1.23
N VAL A 278 1.74 -5.02 0.50
CA VAL A 278 1.93 -5.98 -0.61
C VAL A 278 2.86 -5.42 -1.67
N ARG A 279 2.66 -4.16 -2.09
CA ARG A 279 3.55 -3.50 -3.06
C ARG A 279 4.98 -3.45 -2.56
N GLN A 280 5.21 -3.10 -1.29
CA GLN A 280 6.57 -3.02 -0.77
C GLN A 280 7.23 -4.39 -0.73
N LEU A 281 6.54 -5.42 -0.21
CA LEU A 281 7.06 -6.80 -0.20
C LEU A 281 7.42 -7.27 -1.61
N TYR A 282 6.59 -6.97 -2.61
CA TYR A 282 6.86 -7.32 -4.00
C TYR A 282 8.00 -6.49 -4.62
N ASN A 283 8.05 -5.18 -4.35
CA ASN A 283 9.14 -4.31 -4.81
C ASN A 283 10.50 -4.76 -4.24
N PHE A 284 10.53 -5.25 -2.99
CA PHE A 284 11.72 -5.85 -2.40
C PHE A 284 12.07 -7.19 -3.04
N LYS A 285 11.10 -8.11 -3.17
CA LYS A 285 11.29 -9.43 -3.80
C LYS A 285 11.84 -9.31 -5.22
N SER A 286 11.27 -8.43 -6.03
CA SER A 286 11.68 -8.18 -7.42
C SER A 286 12.99 -7.40 -7.54
N GLY A 287 13.43 -6.71 -6.48
CA GLY A 287 14.58 -5.81 -6.51
C GLY A 287 14.29 -4.44 -7.13
N ALA A 288 13.03 -4.10 -7.38
CA ALA A 288 12.63 -2.75 -7.81
C ALA A 288 12.92 -1.69 -6.75
N ASN A 289 12.96 -2.08 -5.47
CA ASN A 289 13.61 -1.30 -4.43
C ASN A 289 15.02 -1.83 -4.19
N SER A 290 16.01 -1.11 -4.71
CA SER A 290 17.44 -1.44 -4.64
C SER A 290 18.19 -0.67 -3.55
N SER A 291 17.50 0.03 -2.64
CA SER A 291 18.16 0.72 -1.53
C SER A 291 18.81 -0.26 -0.55
N THR A 292 19.64 0.23 0.36
CA THR A 292 20.29 -0.61 1.38
C THR A 292 19.26 -1.37 2.23
N ALA A 293 18.19 -0.70 2.66
CA ALA A 293 17.08 -1.34 3.36
C ALA A 293 16.32 -2.32 2.44
N GLY A 294 16.21 -1.98 1.15
CA GLY A 294 15.63 -2.87 0.14
C GLY A 294 16.39 -4.18 -0.03
N ALA A 295 17.73 -4.14 -0.02
CA ALA A 295 18.56 -5.34 -0.08
C ALA A 295 18.38 -6.24 1.16
N GLN A 296 18.15 -5.67 2.34
CA GLN A 296 17.83 -6.43 3.55
C GLN A 296 16.45 -7.08 3.43
N MET A 297 15.42 -6.30 3.08
CA MET A 297 14.05 -6.78 2.95
C MET A 297 13.87 -7.77 1.78
N LYS A 298 14.71 -7.71 0.75
CA LYS A 298 14.70 -8.71 -0.33
C LYS A 298 14.91 -10.12 0.22
N LYS A 299 15.86 -10.32 1.14
CA LYS A 299 16.11 -11.62 1.78
C LYS A 299 14.90 -12.11 2.60
N VAL A 300 14.15 -11.17 3.17
CA VAL A 300 12.93 -11.45 3.95
C VAL A 300 11.77 -11.85 3.01
N ALA A 301 11.68 -11.21 1.83
CA ALA A 301 10.56 -11.38 0.90
C ALA A 301 10.78 -12.43 -0.20
N GLU A 302 12.01 -12.91 -0.41
CA GLU A 302 12.38 -13.70 -1.60
C GLU A 302 11.57 -14.99 -1.76
N LYS A 303 11.18 -15.65 -0.66
CA LYS A 303 10.40 -16.91 -0.69
C LYS A 303 8.90 -16.72 -0.48
N LEU A 304 8.44 -15.49 -0.21
CA LEU A 304 7.01 -15.23 -0.02
C LEU A 304 6.25 -15.39 -1.33
N THR A 305 5.13 -16.10 -1.29
CA THR A 305 4.15 -16.13 -2.39
C THR A 305 3.25 -14.89 -2.36
N GLU A 306 2.41 -14.70 -3.38
CA GLU A 306 1.44 -13.59 -3.40
C GLU A 306 0.43 -13.71 -2.26
N ASP A 307 -0.09 -14.92 -2.05
CA ASP A 307 -0.97 -15.28 -0.94
C ASP A 307 -0.29 -15.08 0.43
N ASP A 308 1.03 -15.30 0.56
CA ASP A 308 1.75 -14.97 1.79
C ASP A 308 1.83 -13.45 2.02
N MET A 309 2.11 -12.66 0.96
CA MET A 309 2.16 -11.21 1.04
C MET A 309 0.80 -10.60 1.40
N ILE A 310 -0.29 -11.12 0.80
CA ILE A 310 -1.67 -10.72 1.10
C ILE A 310 -1.99 -10.98 2.57
N ALA A 311 -1.67 -12.18 3.06
CA ALA A 311 -1.93 -12.54 4.45
C ALA A 311 -1.15 -11.66 5.44
N ILE A 312 0.15 -11.44 5.20
CA ILE A 312 0.98 -10.53 6.03
C ILE A 312 0.39 -9.12 6.05
N ALA A 313 0.03 -8.60 4.87
CA ALA A 313 -0.56 -7.27 4.75
C ALA A 313 -1.92 -7.16 5.45
N ALA A 314 -2.77 -8.18 5.33
CA ALA A 314 -4.07 -8.24 6.00
C ALA A 314 -3.92 -8.18 7.53
N TYR A 315 -3.01 -8.99 8.08
CA TYR A 315 -2.76 -9.01 9.52
C TYR A 315 -2.14 -7.70 10.00
N ALA A 316 -1.09 -7.19 9.34
CA ALA A 316 -0.45 -5.94 9.75
C ALA A 316 -1.45 -4.76 9.73
N ALA A 317 -2.31 -4.67 8.72
CA ALA A 317 -3.31 -3.62 8.61
C ALA A 317 -4.44 -3.72 9.66
N SER A 318 -4.69 -4.90 10.24
CA SER A 318 -5.73 -5.08 11.26
C SER A 318 -5.25 -4.73 12.67
N LEU A 319 -3.94 -4.56 12.87
CA LEU A 319 -3.36 -4.14 14.13
C LEU A 319 -3.62 -2.67 14.40
N ALA A 320 -3.81 -2.32 15.68
CA ALA A 320 -3.81 -0.93 16.10
C ALA A 320 -2.41 -0.33 15.92
N PRO A 321 -2.30 0.87 15.32
CA PRO A 321 -1.02 1.49 15.04
C PRO A 321 -0.27 1.97 16.29
#